data_AF-A0A7C6L4S9-F1
#
_entry.id   AF-A0A7C6L4S9-F1
#
_cell.length_a   1.000
_cell.length_b   1.000
_cell.length_c   1.000
_cell.angle_alpha   90.00
_cell.angle_beta   90.00
_cell.angle_gamma   90.00
#
_symmetry.space_group_name_H-M   'P 1'
#
loop_
_entity.id
_entity.type
_entity.pdbx_description
1 polymer ?
#
loop_
_entity_poly.entity_id
_entity_poly.type
_entity_poly.pdbx_seq_one_letter_code
_entity_poly.pdbx_strand_id
1 'polypeptide(L)'
;MEFPKVNAHLHTPFSFSAFRDIDDALDRAAAEHVKVVGINDFYSAEGYEEWSEGCRKRGLYPLFNIELISLNKEDQKAGLRVNDPGNPGRTYISGKGLLYPFKLDEPYASQLANVRNEANKQVEAMCEKLNGILQSKNVGFLLDMDWVKANLTRGSVRERHLAKALRLKVYENCGDNPTCIKNLLKEIFDGKELKSDTENLAGVENEIRANLLKAGGSAFVPETAEAFLPMQTVCEIILAAGGIPTYPFLADDIAGNYTDFENDLERVAKQLTGRGFHSVEFITTRNDMNLLEKYASYLHDQGFVVTLGSEHNSPVMEPIELFARHQTPLSGKLLRINYEGACVVAAHQHLVAQGLSGYTDENGNADRSKRDEFVKLGDELIRNRVGK
;
A
#
# COMPACT_ATOMS: atom_id res chain seq x y z
N MET A 1 7.42 7.87 -28.72
CA MET A 1 7.30 8.93 -27.70
C MET A 1 7.71 8.33 -26.39
N GLU A 2 8.46 9.09 -25.59
CA GLU A 2 8.76 8.69 -24.21
C GLU A 2 7.52 9.00 -23.36
N PHE A 3 7.08 8.02 -22.55
CA PHE A 3 5.96 8.18 -21.65
C PHE A 3 6.47 8.77 -20.33
N PRO A 4 5.79 9.76 -19.72
CA PRO A 4 6.10 10.20 -18.37
C PRO A 4 6.17 9.01 -17.41
N LYS A 5 7.26 8.90 -16.63
CA LYS A 5 7.39 7.84 -15.63
C LYS A 5 6.34 8.00 -14.53
N VAL A 6 5.71 6.90 -14.15
CA VAL A 6 4.59 6.84 -13.21
C VAL A 6 4.92 5.89 -12.07
N ASN A 7 4.61 6.32 -10.84
CA ASN A 7 4.46 5.43 -9.69
C ASN A 7 3.11 5.70 -9.03
N ALA A 8 2.13 4.82 -9.23
CA ALA A 8 0.74 5.03 -8.82
C ALA A 8 0.43 4.51 -7.40
N HIS A 9 1.43 4.05 -6.65
CA HIS A 9 1.23 3.49 -5.33
C HIS A 9 2.44 3.74 -4.43
N LEU A 10 2.32 4.77 -3.60
CA LEU A 10 3.27 5.17 -2.57
C LEU A 10 2.51 5.34 -1.24
N HIS A 11 2.98 4.66 -0.20
CA HIS A 11 2.58 4.98 1.17
C HIS A 11 3.39 6.16 1.71
N THR A 12 2.82 6.86 2.67
CA THR A 12 3.44 8.00 3.36
C THR A 12 3.39 7.80 4.88
N PRO A 13 3.96 8.71 5.69
CA PRO A 13 3.84 8.65 7.15
C PRO A 13 2.41 8.78 7.70
N PHE A 14 1.39 9.05 6.86
CA PHE A 14 -0.02 9.02 7.24
C PHE A 14 -0.57 7.59 7.39
N SER A 15 0.13 6.58 6.85
CA SER A 15 -0.01 5.19 7.27
C SER A 15 1.30 4.67 7.84
N PHE A 16 2.10 3.94 7.05
CA PHE A 16 3.49 3.61 7.35
C PHE A 16 4.29 3.75 6.06
N SER A 17 5.48 4.35 6.11
CA SER A 17 6.37 4.39 4.95
C SER A 17 7.85 4.42 5.33
N ALA A 18 8.71 4.18 4.35
CA ALA A 18 10.16 4.42 4.47
C ALA A 18 10.52 5.91 4.56
N PHE A 19 9.64 6.80 4.08
CA PHE A 19 9.89 8.23 3.98
C PHE A 19 9.86 8.91 5.33
N ARG A 20 10.64 9.99 5.45
CA ARG A 20 10.55 10.87 6.62
C ARG A 20 9.24 11.66 6.63
N ASP A 21 8.86 12.19 5.49
CA ASP A 21 7.69 13.05 5.25
C ASP A 21 7.31 13.00 3.76
N ILE A 22 6.22 13.70 3.38
CA ILE A 22 5.77 13.77 1.98
C ILE A 22 6.81 14.48 1.10
N ASP A 23 7.49 15.51 1.62
CA ASP A 23 8.52 16.22 0.88
C ASP A 23 9.69 15.31 0.48
N ASP A 24 10.17 14.43 1.38
CA ASP A 24 11.19 13.41 1.09
C ASP A 24 10.76 12.47 -0.04
N ALA A 25 9.51 12.00 -0.04
CA ALA A 25 8.98 11.14 -1.12
C ALA A 25 8.96 11.87 -2.48
N LEU A 26 8.49 13.13 -2.50
CA LEU A 26 8.32 13.90 -3.72
C LEU A 26 9.64 14.48 -4.26
N ASP A 27 10.59 14.82 -3.38
CA ASP A 27 11.95 15.23 -3.77
C ASP A 27 12.66 14.08 -4.49
N ARG A 28 12.53 12.85 -3.99
CA ARG A 28 13.04 11.65 -4.65
C ARG A 28 12.38 11.42 -5.99
N ALA A 29 11.05 11.53 -6.07
CA ALA A 29 10.32 11.39 -7.33
C ALA A 29 10.84 12.38 -8.39
N ALA A 30 11.04 13.64 -8.00
CA ALA A 30 11.58 14.66 -8.89
C ALA A 30 13.03 14.36 -9.32
N ALA A 31 13.88 13.93 -8.38
CA ALA A 31 15.28 13.55 -8.63
C ALA A 31 15.41 12.33 -9.56
N GLU A 32 14.49 11.38 -9.46
CA GLU A 32 14.43 10.16 -10.29
C GLU A 32 13.60 10.37 -11.58
N HIS A 33 13.15 11.60 -11.82
CA HIS A 33 12.35 12.00 -12.98
C HIS A 33 11.01 11.24 -13.13
N VAL A 34 10.45 10.76 -12.02
CA VAL A 34 9.07 10.28 -11.95
C VAL A 34 8.12 11.47 -11.94
N LYS A 35 7.14 11.48 -12.86
CA LYS A 35 6.29 12.65 -13.14
C LYS A 35 4.88 12.53 -12.59
N VAL A 36 4.38 11.31 -12.46
CA VAL A 36 3.05 11.03 -11.91
C VAL A 36 3.22 10.16 -10.68
N VAL A 37 2.67 10.60 -9.55
CA VAL A 37 2.87 9.97 -8.24
C VAL A 37 1.55 9.81 -7.49
N GLY A 38 1.29 8.60 -7.01
CA GLY A 38 0.04 8.24 -6.33
C GLY A 38 0.22 7.95 -4.85
N ILE A 39 -0.35 8.78 -3.97
CA ILE A 39 -0.49 8.49 -2.54
C ILE A 39 -1.53 7.39 -2.35
N ASN A 40 -1.26 6.35 -1.56
CA ASN A 40 -2.13 5.17 -1.40
C ASN A 40 -2.15 4.66 0.06
N ASP A 41 -2.23 5.57 1.03
CA ASP A 41 -2.13 5.22 2.44
C ASP A 41 -3.27 4.29 2.92
N PHE A 42 -2.95 3.42 3.89
CA PHE A 42 -3.96 2.56 4.48
C PHE A 42 -5.00 3.34 5.28
N TYR A 43 -6.29 3.19 4.91
CA TYR A 43 -7.46 3.77 5.58
C TYR A 43 -7.41 5.29 5.79
N SER A 44 -6.56 6.02 5.05
CA SER A 44 -6.34 7.44 5.30
C SER A 44 -6.21 8.23 4.01
N ALA A 45 -6.89 9.38 3.97
CA ALA A 45 -6.73 10.42 2.97
C ALA A 45 -6.11 11.70 3.58
N GLU A 46 -5.64 11.65 4.83
CA GLU A 46 -5.18 12.83 5.58
C GLU A 46 -3.94 13.50 4.95
N GLY A 47 -3.15 12.75 4.18
CA GLY A 47 -1.99 13.26 3.45
C GLY A 47 -2.30 13.98 2.13
N TYR A 48 -3.55 13.97 1.65
CA TYR A 48 -3.88 14.45 0.29
C TYR A 48 -3.56 15.93 0.08
N GLU A 49 -3.83 16.80 1.05
CA GLU A 49 -3.56 18.24 0.94
C GLU A 49 -2.05 18.52 0.80
N GLU A 50 -1.25 17.94 1.69
CA GLU A 50 0.21 18.06 1.66
C GLU A 50 0.80 17.44 0.38
N TRP A 51 0.24 16.31 -0.07
CA TRP A 51 0.62 15.67 -1.34
C TRP A 51 0.33 16.55 -2.55
N SER A 52 -0.86 17.13 -2.62
CA SER A 52 -1.30 18.02 -3.70
C SER A 52 -0.39 19.24 -3.84
N GLU A 53 -0.17 19.94 -2.71
CA GLU A 53 0.68 21.13 -2.66
C GLU A 53 2.15 20.78 -2.92
N GLY A 54 2.64 19.69 -2.35
CA GLY A 54 3.99 19.18 -2.59
C GLY A 54 4.23 18.84 -4.06
N CYS A 55 3.26 18.19 -4.73
CA CYS A 55 3.33 17.89 -6.15
C CYS A 55 3.34 19.17 -6.99
N ARG A 56 2.51 20.16 -6.61
CA ARG A 56 2.45 21.46 -7.30
C ARG A 56 3.79 22.18 -7.29
N LYS A 57 4.48 22.22 -6.14
CA LYS A 57 5.81 22.85 -6.01
C LYS A 57 6.86 22.23 -6.93
N ARG A 58 6.73 20.93 -7.23
CA ARG A 58 7.71 20.14 -7.98
C ARG A 58 7.34 19.87 -9.44
N GLY A 59 6.18 20.37 -9.89
CA GLY A 59 5.69 20.09 -11.25
C GLY A 59 5.35 18.61 -11.47
N LEU A 60 4.88 17.93 -10.43
CA LEU A 60 4.41 16.55 -10.46
C LEU A 60 2.88 16.50 -10.61
N TYR A 61 2.37 15.42 -11.18
CA TYR A 61 0.94 15.15 -11.25
C TYR A 61 0.52 14.22 -10.09
N PRO A 62 -0.36 14.66 -9.18
CA PRO A 62 -0.83 13.83 -8.07
C PRO A 62 -1.97 12.90 -8.52
N LEU A 63 -1.89 11.63 -8.12
CA LEU A 63 -3.02 10.71 -8.08
C LEU A 63 -3.43 10.52 -6.61
N PHE A 64 -4.74 10.62 -6.33
CA PHE A 64 -5.27 10.46 -4.97
C PHE A 64 -5.86 9.06 -4.80
N ASN A 65 -5.19 8.21 -4.04
CA ASN A 65 -5.56 6.83 -3.85
C ASN A 65 -5.60 6.45 -2.36
N ILE A 66 -6.22 5.32 -2.05
CA ILE A 66 -6.33 4.79 -0.68
C ILE A 66 -6.22 3.26 -0.72
N GLU A 67 -5.65 2.65 0.31
CA GLU A 67 -5.66 1.19 0.47
C GLU A 67 -6.51 0.75 1.66
N LEU A 68 -7.27 -0.33 1.49
CA LEU A 68 -8.07 -0.94 2.53
C LEU A 68 -7.87 -2.46 2.53
N ILE A 69 -8.02 -3.06 3.71
CA ILE A 69 -8.07 -4.52 3.86
C ILE A 69 -9.50 -4.92 4.17
N SER A 70 -10.00 -5.89 3.42
CA SER A 70 -11.32 -6.48 3.58
C SER A 70 -11.23 -7.98 3.89
N LEU A 71 -12.37 -8.55 4.27
CA LEU A 71 -12.53 -9.99 4.44
C LEU A 71 -13.72 -10.49 3.61
N ASN A 72 -13.45 -11.38 2.66
CA ASN A 72 -14.46 -12.18 1.99
C ASN A 72 -14.67 -13.50 2.74
N LYS A 73 -15.81 -13.63 3.42
CA LYS A 73 -16.16 -14.80 4.22
C LYS A 73 -16.33 -16.07 3.40
N GLU A 74 -16.76 -15.98 2.14
CA GLU A 74 -16.91 -17.14 1.26
C GLU A 74 -15.54 -17.68 0.86
N ASP A 75 -14.64 -16.81 0.43
CA ASP A 75 -13.25 -17.15 0.11
C ASP A 75 -12.53 -17.71 1.35
N GLN A 76 -12.73 -17.10 2.53
CA GLN A 76 -12.18 -17.59 3.79
C GLN A 76 -12.67 -19.01 4.12
N LYS A 77 -13.98 -19.25 4.00
CA LYS A 77 -14.58 -20.58 4.23
C LYS A 77 -14.07 -21.62 3.23
N ALA A 78 -13.80 -21.21 2.00
CA ALA A 78 -13.23 -22.05 0.96
C ALA A 78 -11.72 -22.28 1.11
N GLY A 79 -11.06 -21.60 2.07
CA GLY A 79 -9.60 -21.66 2.23
C GLY A 79 -8.84 -20.98 1.09
N LEU A 80 -9.50 -20.11 0.31
CA LEU A 80 -8.95 -19.49 -0.88
C LEU A 80 -8.03 -18.32 -0.50
N ARG A 81 -6.74 -18.42 -0.86
CA ARG A 81 -5.79 -17.31 -0.74
C ARG A 81 -5.94 -16.38 -1.94
N VAL A 82 -6.26 -15.11 -1.67
CA VAL A 82 -6.56 -14.08 -2.67
C VAL A 82 -5.28 -13.28 -2.96
N ASN A 83 -5.19 -11.99 -2.61
CA ASN A 83 -3.93 -11.22 -2.66
C ASN A 83 -3.24 -11.11 -1.30
N ASP A 84 -3.71 -11.86 -0.30
CA ASP A 84 -2.94 -12.20 0.90
C ASP A 84 -2.56 -13.70 0.85
N PRO A 85 -1.26 -14.04 0.71
CA PRO A 85 -0.83 -15.43 0.57
C PRO A 85 -0.86 -16.20 1.91
N GLY A 86 -0.98 -15.50 3.05
CA GLY A 86 -1.00 -16.09 4.39
C GLY A 86 -2.40 -16.24 4.98
N ASN A 87 -3.39 -15.48 4.50
CA ASN A 87 -4.69 -15.36 5.14
C ASN A 87 -5.85 -15.58 4.15
N PRO A 88 -6.47 -16.78 4.12
CA PRO A 88 -7.61 -17.06 3.26
C PRO A 88 -8.75 -16.04 3.39
N GLY A 89 -9.26 -15.59 2.25
CA GLY A 89 -10.33 -14.58 2.14
C GLY A 89 -9.97 -13.16 2.52
N ARG A 90 -8.77 -12.89 3.05
CA ARG A 90 -8.30 -11.52 3.26
C ARG A 90 -7.94 -10.91 1.91
N THR A 91 -8.52 -9.76 1.61
CA THR A 91 -8.37 -9.10 0.32
C THR A 91 -8.00 -7.63 0.51
N TYR A 92 -6.81 -7.26 0.05
CA TYR A 92 -6.37 -5.88 -0.10
C TYR A 92 -7.09 -5.27 -1.29
N ILE A 93 -7.54 -4.03 -1.16
CA ILE A 93 -8.28 -3.30 -2.18
C ILE A 93 -7.80 -1.87 -2.17
N SER A 94 -7.37 -1.38 -3.32
CA SER A 94 -7.06 0.04 -3.49
C SER A 94 -8.26 0.76 -4.11
N GLY A 95 -8.47 2.00 -3.72
CA GLY A 95 -9.28 2.95 -4.46
C GLY A 95 -8.37 3.89 -5.24
N LYS A 96 -8.59 4.04 -6.55
CA LYS A 96 -7.77 4.92 -7.40
C LYS A 96 -8.55 6.14 -7.87
N GLY A 97 -7.93 7.32 -7.84
CA GLY A 97 -8.50 8.56 -8.40
C GLY A 97 -9.66 9.15 -7.58
N LEU A 98 -9.57 9.05 -6.25
CA LEU A 98 -10.58 9.57 -5.32
C LEU A 98 -10.73 11.09 -5.42
N LEU A 99 -11.87 11.58 -4.90
CA LEU A 99 -12.13 13.01 -4.76
C LEU A 99 -11.04 13.72 -3.96
N TYR A 100 -10.65 14.89 -4.46
CA TYR A 100 -9.83 15.86 -3.74
C TYR A 100 -10.45 17.27 -3.88
N PRO A 101 -10.73 17.98 -2.76
CA PRO A 101 -10.60 17.56 -1.37
C PRO A 101 -11.40 16.29 -1.04
N PHE A 102 -10.85 15.43 -0.18
CA PHE A 102 -11.48 14.16 0.18
C PHE A 102 -12.81 14.42 0.89
N LYS A 103 -13.84 13.71 0.45
CA LYS A 103 -15.18 13.73 1.06
C LYS A 103 -15.73 12.31 1.05
N LEU A 104 -16.31 11.93 2.18
CA LEU A 104 -17.04 10.67 2.32
C LEU A 104 -18.26 10.95 3.19
N ASP A 105 -19.44 10.62 2.68
CA ASP A 105 -20.70 10.83 3.40
C ASP A 105 -21.05 9.60 4.25
N GLU A 106 -21.97 9.77 5.19
CA GLU A 106 -22.49 8.65 6.00
C GLU A 106 -23.35 7.70 5.14
N PRO A 107 -23.35 6.38 5.42
CA PRO A 107 -22.73 5.70 6.58
C PRO A 107 -21.24 5.33 6.39
N TYR A 108 -20.67 5.57 5.21
CA TYR A 108 -19.34 5.10 4.84
C TYR A 108 -18.24 5.80 5.62
N ALA A 109 -18.43 7.08 5.97
CA ALA A 109 -17.51 7.83 6.81
C ALA A 109 -17.31 7.17 8.19
N SER A 110 -18.40 6.86 8.89
CA SER A 110 -18.31 6.16 10.19
C SER A 110 -17.75 4.74 10.05
N GLN A 111 -18.06 4.02 8.98
CA GLN A 111 -17.49 2.69 8.74
C GLN A 111 -15.97 2.72 8.55
N LEU A 112 -15.45 3.65 7.74
CA LEU A 112 -14.01 3.84 7.53
C LEU A 112 -13.31 4.25 8.84
N ALA A 113 -13.90 5.17 9.59
CA ALA A 113 -13.37 5.59 10.89
C ALA A 113 -13.33 4.43 11.89
N ASN A 114 -14.38 3.60 11.94
CA ASN A 114 -14.46 2.46 12.84
C ASN A 114 -13.40 1.40 12.53
N VAL A 115 -13.25 0.99 11.26
CA VAL A 115 -12.23 -0.02 10.90
C VAL A 115 -10.81 0.49 11.19
N ARG A 116 -10.55 1.79 10.98
CA ARG A 116 -9.27 2.42 11.35
C ARG A 116 -9.04 2.37 12.86
N ASN A 117 -10.06 2.64 13.67
CA ASN A 117 -9.97 2.58 15.12
C ASN A 117 -9.73 1.15 15.62
N GLU A 118 -10.42 0.15 15.08
CA GLU A 118 -10.20 -1.26 15.44
C GLU A 118 -8.78 -1.73 15.03
N ALA A 119 -8.29 -1.32 13.86
CA ALA A 119 -6.92 -1.61 13.45
C ALA A 119 -5.88 -0.98 14.41
N ASN A 120 -6.10 0.24 14.88
CA ASN A 120 -5.22 0.88 15.87
C ASN A 120 -5.27 0.16 17.23
N LYS A 121 -6.47 -0.22 17.72
CA LYS A 121 -6.64 -0.96 18.99
C LYS A 121 -5.88 -2.28 19.01
N GLN A 122 -5.85 -3.00 17.89
CA GLN A 122 -5.07 -4.23 17.78
C GLN A 122 -3.57 -3.97 18.05
N VAL A 123 -3.03 -2.88 17.50
CA VAL A 123 -1.62 -2.51 17.67
C VAL A 123 -1.35 -2.00 19.09
N GLU A 124 -2.31 -1.33 19.71
CA GLU A 124 -2.26 -0.97 21.14
C GLU A 124 -2.14 -2.21 22.03
N ALA A 125 -3.01 -3.20 21.82
CA ALA A 125 -2.95 -4.48 22.53
C ALA A 125 -1.63 -5.24 22.27
N MET A 126 -1.10 -5.16 21.04
CA MET A 126 0.20 -5.73 20.70
C MET A 126 1.34 -5.05 21.47
N CYS A 127 1.28 -3.73 21.67
CA CYS A 127 2.24 -2.98 22.47
C CYS A 127 2.15 -3.32 23.96
N GLU A 128 0.95 -3.48 24.51
CA GLU A 128 0.76 -3.93 25.89
C GLU A 128 1.40 -5.31 26.11
N LYS A 129 1.16 -6.25 25.20
CA LYS A 129 1.75 -7.59 25.24
C LYS A 129 3.27 -7.54 25.13
N LEU A 130 3.81 -6.72 24.22
CA LEU A 130 5.25 -6.49 24.09
C LEU A 130 5.85 -5.91 25.38
N ASN A 131 5.21 -4.91 25.98
CA ASN A 131 5.67 -4.33 27.25
C ASN A 131 5.69 -5.36 28.39
N GLY A 132 4.71 -6.26 28.46
CA GLY A 132 4.73 -7.38 29.41
C GLY A 132 5.95 -8.29 29.24
N ILE A 133 6.34 -8.57 27.99
CA ILE A 133 7.55 -9.35 27.68
C ILE A 133 8.80 -8.60 28.13
N LEU A 134 8.92 -7.32 27.81
CA LEU A 134 10.07 -6.48 28.20
C LEU A 134 10.22 -6.42 29.73
N GLN A 135 9.10 -6.31 30.47
CA GLN A 135 9.08 -6.35 31.93
C GLN A 135 9.53 -7.71 32.47
N SER A 136 9.00 -8.82 31.94
CA SER A 136 9.38 -10.16 32.42
C SER A 136 10.86 -10.49 32.23
N LYS A 137 11.50 -9.84 31.26
CA LYS A 137 12.93 -9.97 30.94
C LYS A 137 13.79 -8.90 31.62
N ASN A 138 13.19 -8.00 32.42
CA ASN A 138 13.91 -6.90 33.09
C ASN A 138 14.77 -6.05 32.14
N VAL A 139 14.28 -5.79 30.92
CA VAL A 139 15.01 -5.07 29.86
C VAL A 139 15.31 -3.60 30.23
N GLY A 140 14.63 -3.04 31.23
CA GLY A 140 14.91 -1.71 31.78
C GLY A 140 14.18 -0.55 31.11
N PHE A 141 13.33 -0.82 30.10
CA PHE A 141 12.47 0.18 29.46
C PHE A 141 11.15 -0.43 28.98
N LEU A 142 10.19 0.43 28.64
CA LEU A 142 8.91 0.10 27.99
C LEU A 142 8.72 0.98 26.76
N LEU A 143 7.82 0.55 25.87
CA LEU A 143 7.33 1.37 24.77
C LEU A 143 6.15 2.22 25.24
N ASP A 144 6.16 3.48 24.84
CA ASP A 144 5.09 4.44 25.07
C ASP A 144 4.27 4.61 23.78
N MET A 145 3.02 4.16 23.81
CA MET A 145 2.12 4.21 22.66
C MET A 145 1.75 5.65 22.26
N ASP A 146 1.60 6.56 23.23
CA ASP A 146 1.30 7.96 22.93
C ASP A 146 2.50 8.63 22.27
N TRP A 147 3.71 8.29 22.74
CA TRP A 147 4.94 8.70 22.06
C TRP A 147 5.02 8.15 20.63
N VAL A 148 4.69 6.87 20.40
CA VAL A 148 4.68 6.27 19.06
C VAL A 148 3.72 7.02 18.13
N LYS A 149 2.48 7.25 18.57
CA LYS A 149 1.47 8.00 17.80
C LYS A 149 1.92 9.42 17.48
N ALA A 150 2.56 10.10 18.44
CA ALA A 150 2.96 11.50 18.27
C ALA A 150 4.24 11.68 17.42
N ASN A 151 5.14 10.70 17.40
CA ASN A 151 6.48 10.87 16.83
C ASN A 151 6.78 9.97 15.62
N LEU A 152 6.10 8.82 15.50
CA LEU A 152 6.41 7.84 14.45
C LEU A 152 5.34 7.76 13.37
N THR A 153 4.17 8.36 13.57
CA THR A 153 3.05 8.28 12.64
C THR A 153 2.31 9.62 12.55
N ARG A 154 1.49 9.79 11.52
CA ARG A 154 0.59 10.94 11.36
C ARG A 154 -0.89 10.57 11.48
N GLY A 155 -1.23 9.47 12.18
CA GLY A 155 -2.62 9.15 12.51
C GLY A 155 -2.95 7.66 12.58
N SER A 156 -2.28 6.81 11.79
CA SER A 156 -2.44 5.35 11.85
C SER A 156 -1.23 4.69 12.50
N VAL A 157 -1.46 3.72 13.38
CA VAL A 157 -0.39 2.91 13.98
C VAL A 157 -0.46 1.51 13.39
N ARG A 158 0.72 0.90 13.24
CA ARG A 158 0.94 -0.42 12.63
C ARG A 158 1.99 -1.15 13.43
N GLU A 159 2.00 -2.48 13.34
CA GLU A 159 3.07 -3.34 13.86
C GLU A 159 4.48 -2.83 13.52
N ARG A 160 4.66 -2.22 12.34
CA ARG A 160 5.94 -1.68 11.88
C ARG A 160 6.43 -0.50 12.72
N HIS A 161 5.52 0.31 13.24
CA HIS A 161 5.86 1.40 14.15
C HIS A 161 6.34 0.87 15.50
N LEU A 162 5.77 -0.23 16.00
CA LEU A 162 6.25 -0.90 17.21
C LEU A 162 7.64 -1.50 17.01
N ALA A 163 7.91 -2.09 15.84
CA ALA A 163 9.24 -2.60 15.52
C ALA A 163 10.30 -1.48 15.52
N LYS A 164 9.99 -0.33 14.90
CA LYS A 164 10.83 0.86 14.92
C LYS A 164 11.01 1.43 16.34
N ALA A 165 9.94 1.53 17.12
CA ALA A 165 9.99 2.01 18.50
C ALA A 165 10.87 1.11 19.39
N LEU A 166 10.73 -0.21 19.25
CA LEU A 166 11.58 -1.16 19.97
C LEU A 166 13.05 -1.04 19.57
N ARG A 167 13.35 -0.93 18.26
CA ARG A 167 14.72 -0.69 17.80
C ARG A 167 15.30 0.57 18.45
N LEU A 168 14.58 1.69 18.40
CA LEU A 168 15.05 2.96 18.96
C LEU A 168 15.38 2.82 20.45
N LYS A 169 14.51 2.16 21.23
CA LYS A 169 14.73 1.96 22.67
C LYS A 169 15.89 1.02 22.99
N VAL A 170 16.04 -0.06 22.22
CA VAL A 170 17.20 -0.97 22.35
C VAL A 170 18.51 -0.22 22.08
N TYR A 171 18.54 0.61 21.04
CA TYR A 171 19.76 1.32 20.62
C TYR A 171 20.14 2.40 21.63
N GLU A 172 19.15 3.17 22.09
CA GLU A 172 19.30 4.14 23.19
C GLU A 172 19.86 3.47 24.45
N ASN A 173 19.26 2.35 24.88
CA ASN A 173 19.68 1.62 26.09
C ASN A 173 21.10 1.04 25.98
N CYS A 174 21.53 0.70 24.76
CA CYS A 174 22.85 0.15 24.48
C CYS A 174 23.90 1.21 24.10
N GLY A 175 23.54 2.50 24.03
CA GLY A 175 24.43 3.55 23.52
C GLY A 175 25.01 3.22 22.14
N ASP A 176 24.17 2.68 21.26
CA ASP A 176 24.52 2.21 19.91
C ASP A 176 25.62 1.13 19.84
N ASN A 177 25.98 0.48 20.97
CA ASN A 177 26.99 -0.57 20.98
C ASN A 177 26.49 -1.85 20.28
N PRO A 178 27.12 -2.32 19.19
CA PRO A 178 26.62 -3.46 18.42
C PRO A 178 26.52 -4.78 19.21
N THR A 179 27.47 -5.04 20.11
CA THR A 179 27.46 -6.24 20.94
C THR A 179 26.33 -6.21 21.95
N CYS A 180 26.10 -5.06 22.60
CA CYS A 180 24.97 -4.88 23.50
C CYS A 180 23.64 -5.07 22.75
N ILE A 181 23.48 -4.42 21.59
CA ILE A 181 22.25 -4.51 20.77
C ILE A 181 21.94 -5.97 20.42
N LYS A 182 22.93 -6.72 19.91
CA LYS A 182 22.76 -8.13 19.55
C LYS A 182 22.39 -8.99 20.75
N ASN A 183 23.03 -8.78 21.90
CA ASN A 183 22.74 -9.53 23.11
C ASN A 183 21.33 -9.23 23.65
N LEU A 184 20.94 -7.96 23.69
CA LEU A 184 19.63 -7.54 24.19
C LEU A 184 18.50 -8.01 23.27
N LEU A 185 18.67 -7.90 21.96
CA LEU A 185 17.69 -8.45 21.01
C LEU A 185 17.62 -9.97 21.08
N LYS A 186 18.74 -10.66 21.28
CA LYS A 186 18.76 -12.12 21.50
C LYS A 186 17.94 -12.50 22.74
N GLU A 187 18.06 -11.74 23.83
CA GLU A 187 17.25 -11.95 25.02
C GLU A 187 15.76 -11.72 24.76
N ILE A 188 15.41 -10.62 24.08
CA ILE A 188 14.03 -10.29 23.71
C ILE A 188 13.43 -11.36 22.78
N PHE A 189 14.23 -11.92 21.86
CA PHE A 189 13.82 -12.94 20.89
C PHE A 189 13.88 -14.39 21.42
N ASP A 190 13.92 -14.57 22.75
CA ASP A 190 13.98 -15.89 23.40
C ASP A 190 15.17 -16.74 22.92
N GLY A 191 16.33 -16.11 22.79
CA GLY A 191 17.59 -16.75 22.45
C GLY A 191 17.91 -16.79 20.96
N LYS A 192 16.99 -16.37 20.08
CA LYS A 192 17.26 -16.28 18.64
C LYS A 192 18.18 -15.09 18.34
N GLU A 193 19.22 -15.33 17.56
CA GLU A 193 20.19 -14.29 17.22
C GLU A 193 19.67 -13.36 16.12
N LEU A 194 19.99 -12.07 16.25
CA LEU A 194 19.81 -11.10 15.17
C LEU A 194 20.76 -11.44 14.02
N LYS A 195 20.21 -11.64 12.81
CA LYS A 195 21.00 -12.00 11.63
C LYS A 195 21.52 -10.79 10.87
N SER A 196 20.73 -9.72 10.81
CA SER A 196 21.08 -8.47 10.16
C SER A 196 22.22 -7.77 10.90
N ASP A 197 22.99 -6.99 10.14
CA ASP A 197 23.89 -6.02 10.75
C ASP A 197 23.07 -4.99 11.57
N THR A 198 23.63 -4.52 12.69
CA THR A 198 23.01 -3.47 13.51
C THR A 198 22.93 -2.14 12.78
N GLU A 199 23.78 -1.92 11.76
CA GLU A 199 23.67 -0.73 10.90
C GLU A 199 22.54 -0.88 9.86
N ASN A 200 22.09 -2.11 9.57
CA ASN A 200 20.94 -2.35 8.71
C ASN A 200 19.63 -2.19 9.48
N LEU A 201 19.28 -0.94 9.79
CA LEU A 201 18.10 -0.59 10.60
C LEU A 201 16.81 -1.25 10.07
N ALA A 202 16.62 -1.28 8.75
CA ALA A 202 15.47 -1.90 8.12
C ALA A 202 15.45 -3.42 8.30
N GLY A 203 16.61 -4.08 8.19
CA GLY A 203 16.77 -5.50 8.50
C GLY A 203 16.44 -5.81 9.95
N VAL A 204 16.95 -5.00 10.89
CA VAL A 204 16.65 -5.14 12.32
C VAL A 204 15.16 -4.97 12.62
N GLU A 205 14.52 -3.94 12.08
CA GLU A 205 13.07 -3.72 12.25
C GLU A 205 12.24 -4.86 11.65
N ASN A 206 12.63 -5.39 10.49
CA ASN A 206 11.95 -6.54 9.89
C ASN A 206 12.13 -7.82 10.72
N GLU A 207 13.30 -8.05 11.32
CA GLU A 207 13.53 -9.20 12.22
C GLU A 207 12.80 -9.05 13.56
N ILE A 208 12.74 -7.86 14.14
CA ILE A 208 11.90 -7.56 15.32
C ILE A 208 10.46 -7.95 15.01
N ARG A 209 9.94 -7.47 13.88
CA ARG A 209 8.57 -7.75 13.45
C ARG A 209 8.32 -9.23 13.25
N ALA A 210 9.24 -9.93 12.56
CA ALA A 210 9.10 -11.35 12.27
C ALA A 210 9.18 -12.23 13.53
N ASN A 211 10.02 -11.89 14.51
CA ASN A 211 10.19 -12.68 15.72
C ASN A 211 9.11 -12.42 16.78
N LEU A 212 8.56 -11.20 16.86
CA LEU A 212 7.67 -10.80 17.96
C LEU A 212 6.24 -10.50 17.52
N LEU A 213 6.06 -9.81 16.38
CA LEU A 213 4.83 -9.08 16.07
C LEU A 213 3.96 -9.74 14.99
N LYS A 214 4.47 -10.76 14.28
CA LYS A 214 3.69 -11.54 13.31
C LYS A 214 3.11 -12.81 13.92
N ALA A 215 2.15 -13.43 13.23
CA ALA A 215 1.56 -14.72 13.64
C ALA A 215 2.64 -15.72 14.09
N GLY A 216 2.47 -16.28 15.29
CA GLY A 216 3.45 -17.16 15.95
C GLY A 216 4.48 -16.44 16.84
N GLY A 217 4.59 -15.11 16.75
CA GLY A 217 5.41 -14.27 17.62
C GLY A 217 4.80 -14.07 19.00
N SER A 218 5.65 -13.89 20.01
CA SER A 218 5.23 -13.80 21.42
C SER A 218 4.35 -12.59 21.71
N ALA A 219 4.54 -11.47 21.02
CA ALA A 219 3.74 -10.24 21.16
C ALA A 219 2.57 -10.15 20.17
N PHE A 220 2.41 -11.09 19.24
CA PHE A 220 1.32 -11.05 18.26
C PHE A 220 -0.06 -11.06 18.91
N VAL A 221 -0.94 -10.22 18.35
CA VAL A 221 -2.37 -10.15 18.65
C VAL A 221 -3.11 -10.32 17.32
N PRO A 222 -3.96 -11.35 17.16
CA PRO A 222 -4.72 -11.52 15.93
C PRO A 222 -5.72 -10.37 15.74
N GLU A 223 -5.97 -9.98 14.50
CA GLU A 223 -7.09 -9.11 14.18
C GLU A 223 -8.42 -9.78 14.58
N THR A 224 -9.39 -9.00 15.04
CA THR A 224 -10.76 -9.48 15.25
C THR A 224 -11.58 -9.33 13.96
N ALA A 225 -12.76 -9.97 13.91
CA ALA A 225 -13.62 -9.87 12.72
C ALA A 225 -14.08 -8.42 12.46
N GLU A 226 -14.16 -7.60 13.50
CA GLU A 226 -14.54 -6.19 13.46
C GLU A 226 -13.46 -5.30 12.82
N ALA A 227 -12.21 -5.78 12.75
CA ALA A 227 -11.13 -5.10 12.06
C ALA A 227 -11.17 -5.26 10.53
N PHE A 228 -12.16 -5.99 10.00
CA PHE A 228 -12.34 -6.16 8.56
C PHE A 228 -13.76 -5.83 8.13
N LEU A 229 -13.86 -5.01 7.09
CA LEU A 229 -15.11 -4.79 6.37
C LEU A 229 -15.31 -5.88 5.31
N PRO A 230 -16.56 -6.22 4.96
CA PRO A 230 -16.84 -7.03 3.78
C PRO A 230 -16.25 -6.38 2.52
N MET A 231 -15.76 -7.19 1.58
CA MET A 231 -15.17 -6.71 0.32
C MET A 231 -16.12 -5.75 -0.44
N GLN A 232 -17.40 -6.10 -0.54
CA GLN A 232 -18.39 -5.24 -1.21
C GLN A 232 -18.54 -3.88 -0.52
N THR A 233 -18.56 -3.85 0.82
CA THR A 233 -18.61 -2.61 1.60
C THR A 233 -17.37 -1.74 1.34
N VAL A 234 -16.19 -2.34 1.20
CA VAL A 234 -14.97 -1.59 0.84
C VAL A 234 -15.08 -0.99 -0.57
N CYS A 235 -15.59 -1.74 -1.54
CA CYS A 235 -15.83 -1.22 -2.89
C CYS A 235 -16.82 -0.04 -2.86
N GLU A 236 -17.90 -0.15 -2.08
CA GLU A 236 -18.88 0.94 -1.90
C GLU A 236 -18.26 2.18 -1.25
N ILE A 237 -17.41 2.02 -0.23
CA ILE A 237 -16.67 3.14 0.39
C ILE A 237 -15.81 3.86 -0.66
N ILE A 238 -15.10 3.09 -1.51
CA ILE A 238 -14.26 3.66 -2.57
C ILE A 238 -15.10 4.42 -3.59
N LEU A 239 -16.22 3.85 -4.03
CA LEU A 239 -17.13 4.49 -4.98
C LEU A 239 -17.76 5.76 -4.39
N ALA A 240 -18.18 5.72 -3.12
CA ALA A 240 -18.74 6.86 -2.40
C ALA A 240 -17.71 7.99 -2.18
N ALA A 241 -16.41 7.64 -2.09
CA ALA A 241 -15.31 8.60 -2.09
C ALA A 241 -14.94 9.09 -3.51
N GLY A 242 -15.68 8.66 -4.54
CA GLY A 242 -15.47 9.04 -5.94
C GLY A 242 -14.25 8.40 -6.58
N GLY A 243 -13.82 7.22 -6.11
CA GLY A 243 -12.69 6.47 -6.67
C GLY A 243 -13.10 5.21 -7.43
N ILE A 244 -12.12 4.57 -8.05
CA ILE A 244 -12.26 3.30 -8.78
C ILE A 244 -11.79 2.14 -7.89
N PRO A 245 -12.66 1.18 -7.51
CA PRO A 245 -12.24 -0.05 -6.86
C PRO A 245 -11.21 -0.79 -7.73
N THR A 246 -10.04 -1.04 -7.15
CA THR A 246 -8.86 -1.54 -7.83
C THR A 246 -8.29 -2.72 -7.07
N TYR A 247 -8.09 -3.83 -7.77
CA TYR A 247 -7.52 -5.05 -7.18
C TYR A 247 -5.98 -5.02 -7.29
N PRO A 248 -5.24 -4.96 -6.17
CA PRO A 248 -3.80 -5.17 -6.18
C PRO A 248 -3.47 -6.65 -6.35
N PHE A 249 -2.72 -6.97 -7.41
CA PHE A 249 -2.13 -8.27 -7.58
C PHE A 249 -0.90 -8.43 -6.69
N LEU A 250 -0.83 -9.57 -6.00
CA LEU A 250 0.45 -10.05 -5.48
C LEU A 250 1.34 -10.52 -6.63
N ALA A 251 0.71 -11.23 -7.59
CA ALA A 251 1.30 -11.90 -8.73
C ALA A 251 2.31 -12.99 -8.33
N ASP A 252 3.48 -13.06 -8.98
CA ASP A 252 4.38 -14.20 -8.81
C ASP A 252 5.26 -14.08 -7.54
N ASP A 253 5.46 -15.21 -6.86
CA ASP A 253 6.46 -15.34 -5.80
C ASP A 253 7.87 -15.63 -6.37
N ILE A 254 8.86 -15.78 -5.49
CA ILE A 254 10.26 -16.03 -5.87
C ILE A 254 10.42 -17.31 -6.71
N ALA A 255 9.51 -18.29 -6.54
CA ALA A 255 9.49 -19.53 -7.28
C ALA A 255 8.59 -19.48 -8.53
N GLY A 256 8.01 -18.31 -8.85
CA GLY A 256 7.11 -18.12 -9.99
C GLY A 256 5.68 -18.61 -9.77
N ASN A 257 5.30 -18.93 -8.52
CA ASN A 257 3.95 -19.37 -8.19
C ASN A 257 3.04 -18.19 -7.88
N TYR A 258 1.74 -18.40 -8.04
CA TYR A 258 0.70 -17.43 -7.74
C TYR A 258 -0.19 -17.95 -6.61
N THR A 259 -1.00 -17.08 -6.04
CA THR A 259 -2.02 -17.48 -5.07
C THR A 259 -3.10 -18.33 -5.73
N ASP A 260 -3.96 -18.95 -4.91
CA ASP A 260 -5.02 -19.83 -5.41
C ASP A 260 -5.96 -19.09 -6.36
N PHE A 261 -6.23 -17.81 -6.07
CA PHE A 261 -7.08 -16.95 -6.89
C PHE A 261 -6.38 -16.51 -8.18
N GLU A 262 -5.11 -16.09 -8.10
CA GLU A 262 -4.41 -15.43 -9.20
C GLU A 262 -3.73 -16.39 -10.19
N ASN A 263 -3.61 -17.69 -9.87
CA ASN A 263 -2.87 -18.67 -10.67
C ASN A 263 -3.41 -18.98 -12.07
N ASP A 264 -4.60 -18.47 -12.42
CA ASP A 264 -5.19 -18.59 -13.75
C ASP A 264 -5.67 -17.22 -14.21
N LEU A 265 -4.93 -16.67 -15.18
CA LEU A 265 -5.11 -15.32 -15.71
C LEU A 265 -6.48 -15.08 -16.37
N GLU A 266 -7.03 -16.07 -17.07
CA GLU A 266 -8.35 -15.91 -17.70
C GLU A 266 -9.47 -16.02 -16.66
N ARG A 267 -9.33 -16.96 -15.72
CA ARG A 267 -10.29 -17.15 -14.63
C ARG A 267 -10.32 -15.93 -13.72
N VAL A 268 -9.16 -15.42 -13.31
CA VAL A 268 -9.06 -14.26 -12.41
C VAL A 268 -9.65 -13.01 -13.07
N ALA A 269 -9.40 -12.78 -14.37
CA ALA A 269 -10.00 -11.65 -15.10
C ALA A 269 -11.54 -11.69 -15.11
N LYS A 270 -12.12 -12.88 -15.33
CA LYS A 270 -13.59 -13.09 -15.27
C LYS A 270 -14.11 -12.89 -13.84
N GLN A 271 -13.45 -13.45 -12.85
CA GLN A 271 -13.85 -13.34 -11.44
C GLN A 271 -13.76 -11.89 -10.92
N LEU A 272 -12.70 -11.16 -11.27
CA LEU A 272 -12.55 -9.75 -10.94
C LEU A 272 -13.68 -8.92 -11.55
N THR A 273 -13.98 -9.13 -12.84
CA THR A 273 -15.10 -8.45 -13.51
C THR A 273 -16.43 -8.76 -12.83
N GLY A 274 -16.69 -10.03 -12.48
CA GLY A 274 -17.89 -10.44 -11.74
C GLY A 274 -17.98 -9.88 -10.32
N ARG A 275 -16.84 -9.48 -9.73
CA ARG A 275 -16.75 -8.82 -8.41
C ARG A 275 -16.77 -7.28 -8.51
N GLY A 276 -17.00 -6.72 -9.71
CA GLY A 276 -17.06 -5.28 -9.93
C GLY A 276 -15.70 -4.58 -10.07
N PHE A 277 -14.61 -5.33 -10.23
CA PHE A 277 -13.29 -4.76 -10.50
C PHE A 277 -13.10 -4.53 -12.00
N HIS A 278 -12.84 -3.27 -12.37
CA HIS A 278 -12.44 -2.86 -13.73
C HIS A 278 -11.05 -2.21 -13.77
N SER A 279 -10.38 -2.19 -12.62
CA SER A 279 -9.04 -1.67 -12.42
C SER A 279 -8.21 -2.65 -11.60
N VAL A 280 -6.93 -2.77 -11.95
CA VAL A 280 -5.94 -3.59 -11.27
C VAL A 280 -4.65 -2.82 -11.06
N GLU A 281 -3.88 -3.21 -10.05
CA GLU A 281 -2.53 -2.69 -9.85
C GLU A 281 -1.51 -3.80 -9.57
N PHE A 282 -0.23 -3.53 -9.86
CA PHE A 282 0.87 -4.45 -9.58
C PHE A 282 1.99 -3.75 -8.80
N ILE A 283 2.48 -4.40 -7.75
CA ILE A 283 3.69 -3.97 -7.03
C ILE A 283 4.90 -4.59 -7.71
N THR A 284 5.54 -3.80 -8.56
CA THR A 284 6.48 -4.30 -9.58
C THR A 284 7.74 -4.93 -9.00
N THR A 285 8.27 -4.38 -7.91
CA THR A 285 9.53 -4.82 -7.27
C THR A 285 9.47 -6.26 -6.77
N ARG A 286 8.26 -6.81 -6.62
CA ARG A 286 8.02 -8.17 -6.16
C ARG A 286 8.00 -9.19 -7.28
N ASN A 287 7.87 -8.81 -8.54
CA ASN A 287 7.47 -9.69 -9.63
C ASN A 287 8.56 -9.92 -10.67
N ASP A 288 8.63 -11.11 -11.25
CA ASP A 288 9.45 -11.35 -12.44
C ASP A 288 8.96 -10.51 -13.62
N MET A 289 9.89 -9.96 -14.40
CA MET A 289 9.57 -9.03 -15.49
C MET A 289 8.66 -9.67 -16.55
N ASN A 290 8.93 -10.92 -16.95
CA ASN A 290 8.17 -11.58 -18.01
C ASN A 290 6.77 -11.97 -17.53
N LEU A 291 6.66 -12.43 -16.29
CA LEU A 291 5.40 -12.80 -15.67
C LEU A 291 4.52 -11.56 -15.43
N LEU A 292 5.10 -10.48 -14.91
CA LEU A 292 4.46 -9.18 -14.78
C LEU A 292 3.93 -8.67 -16.12
N GLU A 293 4.78 -8.64 -17.16
CA GLU A 293 4.36 -8.17 -18.49
C GLU A 293 3.23 -9.03 -19.06
N LYS A 294 3.28 -10.35 -18.89
CA LYS A 294 2.23 -11.27 -19.34
C LYS A 294 0.87 -10.92 -18.70
N TYR A 295 0.81 -10.80 -17.38
CA TYR A 295 -0.43 -10.51 -16.65
C TYR A 295 -0.95 -9.10 -16.93
N ALA A 296 -0.08 -8.10 -16.82
CA ALA A 296 -0.44 -6.71 -17.07
C ALA A 296 -0.93 -6.50 -18.51
N SER A 297 -0.25 -7.09 -19.50
CA SER A 297 -0.67 -7.01 -20.91
C SER A 297 -2.04 -7.63 -21.13
N TYR A 298 -2.28 -8.84 -20.62
CA TYR A 298 -3.55 -9.51 -20.84
C TYR A 298 -4.71 -8.74 -20.21
N LEU A 299 -4.57 -8.29 -18.96
CA LEU A 299 -5.63 -7.52 -18.29
C LEU A 299 -5.87 -6.18 -19.00
N HIS A 300 -4.80 -5.52 -19.44
CA HIS A 300 -4.91 -4.34 -20.28
C HIS A 300 -5.66 -4.63 -21.59
N ASP A 301 -5.36 -5.74 -22.28
CA ASP A 301 -6.05 -6.11 -23.53
C ASP A 301 -7.53 -6.50 -23.30
N GLN A 302 -7.88 -6.97 -22.09
CA GLN A 302 -9.27 -7.15 -21.64
C GLN A 302 -9.97 -5.85 -21.21
N GLY A 303 -9.31 -4.70 -21.38
CA GLY A 303 -9.86 -3.38 -21.10
C GLY A 303 -9.81 -2.94 -19.63
N PHE A 304 -9.09 -3.66 -18.76
CA PHE A 304 -8.84 -3.16 -17.41
C PHE A 304 -7.99 -1.89 -17.45
N VAL A 305 -8.18 -1.03 -16.45
CA VAL A 305 -7.19 -0.03 -16.07
C VAL A 305 -6.07 -0.76 -15.33
N VAL A 306 -4.83 -0.56 -15.75
CA VAL A 306 -3.67 -1.23 -15.16
C VAL A 306 -2.68 -0.18 -14.69
N THR A 307 -2.40 -0.15 -13.39
CA THR A 307 -1.40 0.75 -12.81
C THR A 307 -0.29 -0.04 -12.12
N LEU A 308 0.88 0.58 -12.01
CA LEU A 308 2.04 -0.02 -11.37
C LEU A 308 2.51 0.89 -10.22
N GLY A 309 3.03 0.26 -9.17
CA GLY A 309 3.66 0.99 -8.07
C GLY A 309 4.68 0.16 -7.30
N SER A 310 5.14 0.75 -6.20
CA SER A 310 6.22 0.20 -5.34
C SER A 310 5.79 0.00 -3.90
N GLU A 311 4.63 0.52 -3.49
CA GLU A 311 4.08 0.46 -2.13
C GLU A 311 4.89 1.30 -1.12
N HIS A 312 6.21 1.16 -1.00
CA HIS A 312 7.03 1.86 0.02
C HIS A 312 6.55 1.67 1.48
N ASN A 313 5.75 0.64 1.74
CA ASN A 313 5.24 0.24 3.05
C ASN A 313 6.23 -0.68 3.81
N SER A 314 7.52 -0.44 3.69
CA SER A 314 8.58 -1.15 4.40
C SER A 314 9.63 -0.17 4.91
N PRO A 315 10.42 -0.51 5.94
CA PRO A 315 11.52 0.37 6.38
C PRO A 315 12.63 0.53 5.34
N VAL A 316 12.68 -0.34 4.32
CA VAL A 316 13.66 -0.25 3.24
C VAL A 316 13.26 0.88 2.30
N MET A 317 14.16 1.82 2.10
CA MET A 317 14.01 2.88 1.10
C MET A 317 14.32 2.32 -0.29
N GLU A 318 13.28 2.00 -1.05
CA GLU A 318 13.40 1.61 -2.47
C GLU A 318 13.36 2.86 -3.38
N PRO A 319 13.87 2.79 -4.62
CA PRO A 319 13.66 3.83 -5.63
C PRO A 319 12.17 4.15 -5.83
N ILE A 320 11.86 5.41 -6.18
CA ILE A 320 10.52 5.80 -6.64
C ILE A 320 10.30 5.34 -8.09
N GLU A 321 11.34 5.37 -8.91
CA GLU A 321 11.32 4.75 -10.24
C GLU A 321 11.04 3.25 -10.10
N LEU A 322 10.15 2.75 -10.94
CA LEU A 322 9.70 1.37 -10.87
C LEU A 322 10.64 0.42 -11.61
N PHE A 323 10.92 -0.69 -10.95
CA PHE A 323 11.67 -1.82 -11.48
C PHE A 323 10.92 -3.11 -11.16
N ALA A 324 11.05 -4.11 -12.02
CA ALA A 324 10.69 -5.47 -11.66
C ALA A 324 11.70 -6.05 -10.65
N ARG A 325 11.42 -7.25 -10.13
CA ARG A 325 12.30 -7.96 -9.19
C ARG A 325 13.76 -7.96 -9.67
N HIS A 326 14.68 -7.87 -8.71
CA HIS A 326 16.13 -7.76 -8.95
C HIS A 326 16.56 -6.46 -9.68
N GLN A 327 15.81 -5.38 -9.51
CA GLN A 327 16.06 -4.07 -10.15
C GLN A 327 16.07 -4.15 -11.68
N THR A 328 15.27 -5.06 -12.24
CA THR A 328 15.16 -5.22 -13.69
C THR A 328 14.33 -4.06 -14.27
N PRO A 329 14.86 -3.29 -15.24
CA PRO A 329 14.10 -2.19 -15.85
C PRO A 329 12.80 -2.68 -16.49
N LEU A 330 11.74 -1.88 -16.35
CA LEU A 330 10.47 -2.17 -17.01
C LEU A 330 10.60 -2.02 -18.54
N SER A 331 9.86 -2.85 -19.28
CA SER A 331 9.80 -2.75 -20.73
C SER A 331 9.05 -1.48 -21.17
N GLY A 332 9.29 -1.03 -22.41
CA GLY A 332 8.51 0.06 -23.00
C GLY A 332 7.00 -0.23 -23.07
N LYS A 333 6.62 -1.51 -23.12
CA LYS A 333 5.21 -1.93 -23.10
C LYS A 333 4.59 -1.72 -21.72
N LEU A 334 5.27 -2.13 -20.65
CA LEU A 334 4.83 -1.92 -19.27
C LEU A 334 4.78 -0.44 -18.90
N LEU A 335 5.78 0.35 -19.33
CA LEU A 335 5.78 1.80 -19.13
C LEU A 335 4.58 2.47 -19.80
N ARG A 336 4.24 2.07 -21.03
CA ARG A 336 3.04 2.53 -21.74
C ARG A 336 1.77 2.16 -21.00
N ILE A 337 1.59 0.88 -20.65
CA ILE A 337 0.39 0.38 -19.96
C ILE A 337 0.17 1.14 -18.65
N ASN A 338 1.23 1.33 -17.87
CA ASN A 338 1.17 2.08 -16.61
C ASN A 338 0.77 3.54 -16.81
N TYR A 339 1.36 4.19 -17.82
CA TYR A 339 1.02 5.57 -18.15
C TYR A 339 -0.43 5.72 -18.63
N GLU A 340 -0.90 4.83 -19.52
CA GLU A 340 -2.29 4.79 -19.97
C GLU A 340 -3.25 4.57 -18.78
N GLY A 341 -2.90 3.68 -17.84
CA GLY A 341 -3.66 3.49 -16.61
C GLY A 341 -3.72 4.76 -15.75
N ALA A 342 -2.60 5.44 -15.56
CA ALA A 342 -2.54 6.71 -14.83
C ALA A 342 -3.35 7.82 -15.52
N CYS A 343 -3.37 7.87 -16.85
CA CYS A 343 -4.23 8.79 -17.59
C CYS A 343 -5.71 8.53 -17.29
N VAL A 344 -6.15 7.27 -17.27
CA VAL A 344 -7.55 6.95 -16.93
C VAL A 344 -7.90 7.39 -15.51
N VAL A 345 -7.01 7.13 -14.55
CA VAL A 345 -7.19 7.57 -13.15
C VAL A 345 -7.25 9.09 -13.06
N ALA A 346 -6.34 9.80 -13.75
CA ALA A 346 -6.31 11.26 -13.78
C ALA A 346 -7.58 11.87 -14.39
N ALA A 347 -8.08 11.30 -15.49
CA ALA A 347 -9.31 11.73 -16.14
C ALA A 347 -10.55 11.44 -15.27
N HIS A 348 -10.62 10.27 -14.63
CA HIS A 348 -11.67 9.93 -13.67
C HIS A 348 -11.71 10.96 -12.52
N GLN A 349 -10.57 11.18 -11.87
CA GLN A 349 -10.42 12.14 -10.76
C GLN A 349 -10.86 13.55 -11.19
N HIS A 350 -10.49 13.98 -12.40
CA HIS A 350 -10.84 15.29 -12.93
C HIS A 350 -12.35 15.46 -13.17
N LEU A 351 -13.02 14.45 -13.73
CA LEU A 351 -14.46 14.49 -14.03
C LEU A 351 -15.29 14.41 -12.75
N VAL A 352 -14.94 13.50 -11.85
CA VAL A 352 -15.67 13.29 -10.59
C VAL A 352 -15.55 14.53 -9.68
N ALA A 353 -14.40 15.20 -9.66
CA ALA A 353 -14.24 16.48 -8.94
C ALA A 353 -15.15 17.61 -9.45
N GLN A 354 -15.70 17.49 -10.66
CA GLN A 354 -16.67 18.43 -11.25
C GLN A 354 -18.12 17.97 -11.09
N GLY A 355 -18.38 16.85 -10.42
CA GLY A 355 -19.70 16.22 -10.31
C GLY A 355 -20.15 15.52 -11.60
N LEU A 356 -19.22 15.21 -12.51
CA LEU A 356 -19.48 14.45 -13.73
C LEU A 356 -19.18 12.95 -13.52
N SER A 357 -19.73 12.10 -14.37
CA SER A 357 -19.44 10.66 -14.35
C SER A 357 -17.99 10.41 -14.75
N GLY A 358 -17.25 9.65 -13.93
CA GLY A 358 -15.90 9.21 -14.22
C GLY A 358 -15.86 7.93 -15.06
N TYR A 359 -14.72 7.23 -15.02
CA TYR A 359 -14.53 5.94 -15.72
C TYR A 359 -15.46 4.84 -15.21
N THR A 360 -15.70 4.80 -13.89
CA THR A 360 -16.75 3.99 -13.27
C THR A 360 -17.92 4.88 -12.90
N ASP A 361 -19.15 4.35 -13.05
CA ASP A 361 -20.36 5.00 -12.54
C ASP A 361 -20.51 4.81 -11.02
N GLU A 362 -21.58 5.37 -10.45
CA GLU A 362 -21.92 5.27 -9.02
C GLU A 362 -22.15 3.83 -8.52
N ASN A 363 -22.42 2.89 -9.43
CA ASN A 363 -22.60 1.47 -9.14
C ASN A 363 -21.31 0.66 -9.39
N GLY A 364 -20.22 1.33 -9.79
CA GLY A 364 -18.93 0.70 -10.08
C GLY A 364 -18.82 0.08 -11.47
N ASN A 365 -19.80 0.26 -12.36
CA ASN A 365 -19.71 -0.27 -13.72
C ASN A 365 -18.77 0.60 -14.56
N ALA A 366 -17.94 -0.02 -15.41
CA ALA A 366 -17.13 0.68 -16.39
C ALA A 366 -17.44 0.23 -17.82
N ASP A 367 -17.64 1.20 -18.72
CA ASP A 367 -17.63 0.95 -20.16
C ASP A 367 -16.19 0.93 -20.68
N ARG A 368 -15.58 -0.26 -20.65
CA ARG A 368 -14.18 -0.47 -21.07
C ARG A 368 -13.92 -0.06 -22.53
N SER A 369 -14.96 0.03 -23.38
CA SER A 369 -14.81 0.49 -24.77
C SER A 369 -14.44 1.97 -24.88
N LYS A 370 -14.71 2.76 -23.83
CA LYS A 370 -14.39 4.19 -23.76
C LYS A 370 -13.04 4.49 -23.13
N ARG A 371 -12.25 3.49 -22.75
CA ARG A 371 -10.98 3.69 -22.05
C ARG A 371 -10.05 4.64 -22.81
N ASP A 372 -9.99 4.55 -24.14
CA ASP A 372 -9.12 5.40 -24.95
C ASP A 372 -9.51 6.90 -24.88
N GLU A 373 -10.79 7.21 -24.67
CA GLU A 373 -11.26 8.60 -24.44
C GLU A 373 -10.69 9.15 -23.12
N PHE A 374 -10.69 8.33 -22.06
CA PHE A 374 -10.11 8.67 -20.77
C PHE A 374 -8.58 8.77 -20.83
N VAL A 375 -7.92 7.87 -21.60
CA VAL A 375 -6.47 7.95 -21.84
C VAL A 375 -6.12 9.29 -22.49
N LYS A 376 -6.88 9.72 -23.50
CA LYS A 376 -6.64 11.00 -24.18
C LYS A 376 -6.81 12.19 -23.23
N LEU A 377 -7.91 12.28 -22.50
CA LEU A 377 -8.13 13.35 -21.53
C LEU A 377 -7.05 13.37 -20.44
N GLY A 378 -6.69 12.19 -19.92
CA GLY A 378 -5.65 12.05 -18.90
C GLY A 378 -4.27 12.48 -19.40
N ASP A 379 -3.91 12.14 -20.64
CA ASP A 379 -2.64 12.57 -21.25
C ASP A 379 -2.58 14.10 -21.35
N GLU A 380 -3.66 14.75 -21.79
CA GLU A 380 -3.76 16.20 -21.84
C GLU A 380 -3.58 16.82 -20.44
N LEU A 381 -4.27 16.30 -19.42
CA LEU A 381 -4.16 16.77 -18.04
C LEU A 381 -2.75 16.62 -17.47
N ILE A 382 -2.14 15.44 -17.64
CA ILE A 382 -0.81 15.13 -17.11
C ILE A 382 0.25 16.00 -17.80
N ARG A 383 0.25 16.04 -19.14
CA ARG A 383 1.26 16.80 -19.90
C ARG A 383 1.16 18.30 -19.70
N ASN A 384 -0.05 18.84 -19.51
CA ASN A 384 -0.23 20.25 -19.14
C ASN A 384 0.43 20.61 -17.81
N ARG A 385 0.57 19.65 -16.90
CA ARG A 385 1.20 19.83 -15.57
C ARG A 385 2.71 19.59 -15.61
N VAL A 386 3.14 18.49 -16.22
CA VAL A 386 4.52 17.97 -16.08
C VAL A 386 5.43 18.28 -17.26
N GLY A 387 4.89 18.85 -18.34
CA GLY A 387 5.59 19.05 -19.60
C GLY A 387 5.51 17.85 -20.54
N LYS A 388 6.14 17.99 -21.72
CA LYS A 388 6.20 16.92 -22.73
C LYS A 388 7.24 15.86 -22.39
#